data_AF-A0A6I2R334-F1
#
_entry.id   AF-A0A6I2R334-F1
#
_cell.length_a   1.000
_cell.length_b   1.000
_cell.length_c   1.000
_cell.angle_alpha   90.00
_cell.angle_beta   90.00
_cell.angle_gamma   90.00
#
_symmetry.space_group_name_H-M   'P 1'
#
loop_
_entity.id
_entity.type
_entity.pdbx_description
1 polymer ?
#
loop_
_entity_poly.entity_id
_entity_poly.type
_entity_poly.pdbx_seq_one_letter_code
_entity_poly.pdbx_strand_id
1 'polypeptide(L)'
;MSIRKARIQAFVSICAGWLCRHTGRHAHADTLSTVQPTQDEYAAEREMNRKRICELEGLLAQMQKECCTLKNRLSSQRELIAPLLQKSDDELRKAVAYDCSRSQDGKHWEVVTEYCCLGGCDMGIYSFDRERDALLFAALLSALGHKPSHNTACSACYAEYRKDCV
;
A
#
# COMPACT_ATOMS: atom_id res chain seq x y z
N MET A 1 23.31 29.94 -3.15
CA MET A 1 22.71 31.10 -2.44
C MET A 1 21.20 30.96 -2.44
N SER A 2 20.57 30.74 -1.28
CA SER A 2 19.10 30.60 -1.22
C SER A 2 18.43 31.96 -1.45
N ILE A 3 17.45 32.01 -2.34
CA ILE A 3 16.66 33.18 -2.74
C ILE A 3 16.10 33.95 -1.52
N ARG A 4 15.87 33.25 -0.40
CA ARG A 4 15.42 33.87 0.86
C ARG A 4 16.45 34.83 1.45
N LYS A 5 17.75 34.52 1.40
CA LYS A 5 18.81 35.41 1.93
C LYS A 5 18.91 36.70 1.11
N ALA A 6 18.79 36.60 -0.22
CA ALA A 6 18.83 37.77 -1.12
C ALA A 6 17.63 38.71 -0.92
N ARG A 7 16.43 38.17 -0.68
CA ARG A 7 15.21 38.98 -0.47
C ARG A 7 15.22 39.73 0.87
N ILE A 8 15.74 39.12 1.93
CA ILE A 8 15.90 39.78 3.24
C ILE A 8 16.91 40.92 3.13
N GLN A 9 18.03 40.70 2.43
CA GLN A 9 19.07 41.71 2.23
C GLN A 9 18.58 42.92 1.41
N ALA A 10 17.77 42.68 0.37
CA ALA A 10 17.14 43.74 -0.40
C ALA A 10 16.18 44.58 0.45
N PHE A 11 15.39 43.94 1.32
CA PHE A 11 14.42 44.63 2.18
C PHE A 11 15.10 45.52 3.24
N VAL A 12 16.16 45.02 3.89
CA VAL A 12 16.93 45.78 4.89
C VAL A 12 17.60 47.01 4.27
N SER A 13 18.13 46.89 3.05
CA SER A 13 18.78 48.00 2.34
C SER A 13 17.79 49.10 1.93
N ILE A 14 16.57 48.72 1.52
CA ILE A 14 15.48 49.66 1.20
C ILE A 14 15.03 50.43 2.44
N CYS A 15 14.86 49.75 3.59
CA CYS A 15 14.46 50.39 4.83
C CYS A 15 15.56 51.34 5.38
N ALA A 16 16.83 50.97 5.28
CA ALA A 16 17.96 51.81 5.68
C ALA A 16 18.05 53.09 4.83
N GLY A 17 17.84 52.98 3.51
CA GLY A 17 17.82 54.13 2.60
C GLY A 17 16.66 55.10 2.85
N TRP A 18 15.50 54.61 3.30
CA TRP A 18 14.34 55.43 3.64
C TRP A 18 14.55 56.19 4.97
N LEU A 19 15.13 55.54 6.00
CA LEU A 19 15.42 56.18 7.30
C LEU A 19 16.49 57.29 7.20
N CYS A 20 17.53 57.09 6.38
CA CYS A 20 18.61 58.06 6.18
C CYS A 20 18.11 59.35 5.52
N ARG A 21 17.13 59.24 4.62
CA ARG A 21 16.58 60.38 3.87
C ARG A 21 15.70 61.30 4.73
N HIS A 22 15.12 60.79 5.82
CA HIS A 22 14.12 61.52 6.60
C HIS A 22 14.63 62.09 7.95
N THR A 23 15.74 61.60 8.49
CA THR A 23 16.16 61.95 9.87
C THR A 23 17.43 62.80 9.95
N GLY A 24 18.10 63.07 8.82
CA GLY A 24 19.31 63.93 8.75
C GLY A 24 20.49 63.48 9.61
N ARG A 25 20.35 62.35 10.29
CA ARG A 25 21.37 61.72 11.10
C ARG A 25 22.08 60.75 10.17
N HIS A 26 23.37 60.97 9.92
CA HIS A 26 24.24 59.89 9.47
C HIS A 26 24.19 58.84 10.58
N ALA A 27 23.23 57.92 10.49
CA ALA A 27 23.37 56.66 11.16
C ALA A 27 24.70 56.14 10.65
N HIS A 28 25.70 56.07 11.54
CA HIS A 28 26.79 55.14 11.33
C HIS A 28 26.08 53.85 10.96
N ALA A 29 26.18 53.50 9.68
CA ALA A 29 25.83 52.18 9.25
C ALA A 29 26.86 51.34 9.98
N ASP A 30 26.52 50.94 11.22
CA ASP A 30 26.98 49.69 11.79
C ASP A 30 26.65 48.71 10.70
N THR A 31 27.67 48.53 9.88
CA THR A 31 27.64 47.74 8.69
C THR A 31 27.33 46.40 9.30
N LEU A 32 26.07 45.96 9.14
CA LEU A 32 25.65 44.60 9.43
C LEU A 32 26.69 43.78 8.70
N SER A 33 27.72 43.37 9.45
CA SER A 33 28.87 42.68 8.93
C SER A 33 28.25 41.39 8.49
N THR A 34 27.93 41.32 7.20
CA THR A 34 27.58 40.07 6.58
C THR A 34 28.89 39.29 6.66
N VAL A 35 29.09 38.61 7.78
CA VAL A 35 30.20 37.70 8.00
C VAL A 35 30.10 36.75 6.82
N GLN A 36 30.96 36.96 5.83
CA GLN A 36 31.03 36.08 4.70
C GLN A 36 31.54 34.77 5.27
N PRO A 37 30.85 33.65 4.98
CA PRO A 37 31.27 32.37 5.53
C PRO A 37 32.73 32.13 5.20
N THR A 38 33.48 31.59 6.15
CA THR A 38 34.88 31.26 5.91
C THR A 38 34.97 30.14 4.87
N GLN A 39 36.13 29.99 4.23
CA GLN A 39 36.34 28.93 3.25
C GLN A 39 36.07 27.53 3.86
N ASP A 40 36.33 27.37 5.15
CA ASP A 40 36.05 26.16 5.92
C ASP A 40 34.55 25.94 6.15
N GLU A 41 33.78 27.00 6.44
CA GLU A 41 32.33 26.94 6.55
C GLU A 41 31.67 26.55 5.22
N TYR A 42 32.16 27.10 4.09
CA TYR A 42 31.72 26.69 2.76
C TYR A 42 32.07 25.23 2.46
N ALA A 43 33.26 24.76 2.84
CA ALA A 43 33.67 23.37 2.66
C ALA A 43 32.78 22.42 3.48
N ALA A 44 32.49 22.77 4.74
CA ALA A 44 31.61 22.01 5.62
C ALA A 44 30.16 21.97 5.10
N GLU A 45 29.62 23.10 4.63
CA GLU A 45 28.28 23.15 4.03
C GLU A 45 28.21 22.30 2.75
N ARG A 46 29.25 22.33 1.90
CA ARG A 46 29.32 21.46 0.71
C ARG A 46 29.36 19.99 1.09
N GLU A 47 30.12 19.62 2.12
CA GLU A 47 30.18 18.23 2.58
C GLU A 47 28.84 17.76 3.15
N MET A 48 28.18 18.56 3.97
CA MET A 48 26.84 18.26 4.48
C MET A 48 25.82 18.12 3.33
N ASN A 49 25.86 19.01 2.35
CA ASN A 49 24.98 18.91 1.19
C ASN A 49 25.27 17.68 0.35
N ARG A 50 26.54 17.28 0.18
CA ARG A 50 26.91 16.02 -0.47
C ARG A 50 26.29 14.81 0.24
N LYS A 51 26.42 14.75 1.57
CA LYS A 51 25.82 13.67 2.37
C LYS A 51 24.31 13.61 2.22
N ARG A 52 23.62 14.76 2.33
CA ARG A 52 22.16 14.84 2.15
C ARG A 52 21.71 14.43 0.75
N ILE A 53 22.46 14.83 -0.29
CA ILE A 53 22.16 14.41 -1.67
C ILE A 53 22.28 12.89 -1.78
N CYS A 54 23.37 12.31 -1.29
CA CYS A 54 23.59 10.87 -1.30
C CYS A 54 22.48 10.11 -0.53
N GLU A 55 22.09 10.61 0.65
CA GLU A 55 20.98 10.05 1.43
C GLU A 55 19.65 10.08 0.66
N LEU A 56 19.32 11.22 0.05
CA LEU A 56 18.08 11.37 -0.72
C LEU A 56 18.08 10.52 -1.99
N GLU A 57 19.21 10.39 -2.68
CA GLU A 57 19.38 9.50 -3.83
C GLU A 57 19.18 8.03 -3.43
N GLY A 58 19.72 7.62 -2.28
CA GLY A 58 19.51 6.29 -1.71
C GLY A 58 18.04 6.01 -1.41
N LEU A 59 17.35 6.96 -0.75
CA LEU A 59 15.92 6.85 -0.46
C LEU A 59 15.08 6.80 -1.74
N LEU A 60 15.39 7.62 -2.74
CA LEU A 60 14.69 7.62 -4.03
C LEU A 60 14.85 6.26 -4.74
N ALA A 61 16.07 5.72 -4.76
CA ALA A 61 16.34 4.42 -5.35
C ALA A 61 15.55 3.30 -4.64
N GLN A 62 15.46 3.33 -3.31
CA GLN A 62 14.65 2.39 -2.54
C GLN A 62 13.16 2.50 -2.91
N MET A 63 12.61 3.71 -2.91
CA MET A 63 11.20 3.94 -3.26
C MET A 63 10.87 3.52 -4.69
N GLN A 64 11.78 3.77 -5.63
CA GLN A 64 11.63 3.31 -7.02
C GLN A 64 11.62 1.79 -7.13
N LYS A 65 12.48 1.11 -6.36
CA LYS A 65 12.50 -0.36 -6.29
C LYS A 65 11.18 -0.89 -5.73
N GLU A 66 10.68 -0.33 -4.64
CA GLU A 66 9.39 -0.71 -4.05
C GLU A 66 8.22 -0.47 -5.02
N CYS A 67 8.20 0.68 -5.70
CA CYS A 67 7.23 0.96 -6.76
C CYS A 67 7.28 -0.09 -7.88
N CYS A 68 8.48 -0.50 -8.31
CA CYS A 68 8.66 -1.53 -9.33
C CYS A 68 8.12 -2.88 -8.83
N THR A 69 8.47 -3.29 -7.61
CA THR A 69 7.98 -4.53 -7.00
C THR A 69 6.44 -4.54 -6.92
N LEU A 70 5.81 -3.46 -6.47
CA LEU A 70 4.36 -3.37 -6.37
C LEU A 70 3.68 -3.39 -7.75
N LYS A 71 4.23 -2.67 -8.74
CA LYS A 71 3.73 -2.71 -10.11
C LYS A 71 3.78 -4.12 -10.69
N ASN A 72 4.89 -4.83 -10.51
CA ASN A 72 5.04 -6.19 -11.00
C ASN A 72 4.03 -7.14 -10.34
N ARG A 73 3.85 -7.04 -9.02
CA ARG A 73 2.82 -7.83 -8.30
C ARG A 73 1.42 -7.59 -8.84
N LEU A 74 1.06 -6.33 -9.07
CA LEU A 74 -0.24 -5.97 -9.63
C LEU A 74 -0.42 -6.50 -11.06
N SER A 75 0.62 -6.40 -11.90
CA SER A 75 0.59 -6.95 -13.26
C SER A 75 0.38 -8.46 -13.24
N SER A 76 1.12 -9.20 -12.41
CA SER A 76 0.96 -10.66 -12.28
C SER A 76 -0.44 -11.05 -11.79
N GLN A 77 -1.02 -10.30 -10.84
CA GLN A 77 -2.39 -10.54 -10.39
C GLN A 77 -3.41 -10.27 -11.50
N ARG A 78 -3.21 -9.22 -12.32
CA ARG A 78 -4.09 -8.93 -13.46
C ARG A 78 -4.04 -10.03 -14.51
N GLU A 79 -2.85 -10.53 -14.83
CA GLU A 79 -2.66 -11.65 -15.77
C GLU A 79 -3.34 -12.93 -15.29
N LEU A 80 -3.44 -13.14 -13.97
CA LEU A 80 -4.16 -14.27 -13.37
C LEU A 80 -5.68 -14.06 -13.36
N ILE A 81 -6.16 -12.86 -13.04
CA ILE A 81 -7.60 -12.56 -12.88
C ILE A 81 -8.31 -12.36 -14.22
N ALA A 82 -7.69 -11.65 -15.18
CA ALA A 82 -8.35 -11.27 -16.42
C ALA A 82 -8.88 -12.47 -17.24
N PRO A 83 -8.15 -13.60 -17.38
CA PRO A 83 -8.67 -14.77 -18.08
C PRO A 83 -9.89 -15.40 -17.38
N LEU A 84 -9.98 -15.34 -16.06
CA LEU A 84 -11.11 -15.89 -15.31
C LEU A 84 -12.40 -15.10 -15.60
N LEU A 85 -12.31 -13.77 -15.67
CA LEU A 85 -13.45 -12.91 -15.96
C LEU A 85 -14.02 -13.13 -17.36
N GLN A 86 -13.20 -13.59 -18.30
CA GLN A 86 -13.58 -13.86 -19.69
C GLN A 86 -14.22 -15.23 -19.89
N LYS A 87 -14.13 -16.14 -18.91
CA LYS A 87 -14.75 -17.46 -19.00
C LYS A 87 -16.28 -17.36 -18.98
N SER A 88 -16.90 -18.29 -19.68
CA SER A 88 -18.32 -18.59 -19.55
C SER A 88 -18.61 -19.32 -18.24
N ASP A 89 -19.86 -19.29 -17.80
CA ASP A 89 -20.27 -19.96 -16.55
C ASP A 89 -20.03 -21.49 -16.64
N ASP A 90 -20.22 -22.10 -17.81
CA ASP A 90 -19.92 -23.52 -18.05
C ASP A 90 -18.43 -23.85 -17.95
N GLU A 91 -17.56 -22.98 -18.45
CA GLU A 91 -16.12 -23.15 -18.29
C GLU A 91 -15.68 -22.96 -16.84
N LEU A 92 -16.31 -22.03 -16.12
CA LEU A 92 -16.05 -21.84 -14.69
C LEU A 92 -16.48 -23.07 -13.89
N ARG A 93 -17.68 -23.61 -14.11
CA ARG A 93 -18.17 -24.84 -13.45
C ARG A 93 -17.22 -26.02 -13.61
N LYS A 94 -16.60 -26.16 -14.78
CA LYS A 94 -15.62 -27.24 -15.05
C LYS A 94 -14.25 -26.99 -14.43
N ALA A 95 -13.92 -25.75 -14.11
CA ALA A 95 -12.60 -25.34 -13.64
C ALA A 95 -12.50 -25.18 -12.12
N VAL A 96 -13.63 -25.01 -11.41
CA VAL A 96 -13.66 -24.78 -9.97
C VAL A 96 -13.46 -26.08 -9.19
N ALA A 97 -12.60 -26.03 -8.17
CA ALA A 97 -12.36 -27.14 -7.24
C ALA A 97 -13.19 -27.07 -5.95
N TYR A 98 -14.14 -26.13 -5.89
CA TYR A 98 -14.97 -25.84 -4.72
C TYR A 98 -16.42 -26.18 -5.03
N ASP A 99 -17.14 -26.66 -4.01
CA ASP A 99 -18.59 -26.88 -4.13
C ASP A 99 -19.30 -25.52 -4.21
N CYS A 100 -19.91 -25.29 -5.37
CA CYS A 100 -20.73 -24.11 -5.65
C CYS A 100 -22.16 -24.57 -5.84
N SER A 101 -23.01 -24.33 -4.86
CA SER A 101 -24.38 -24.84 -4.84
C SER A 101 -25.37 -23.75 -4.46
N ARG A 102 -26.65 -24.01 -4.68
CA ARG A 102 -27.70 -23.09 -4.25
C ARG A 102 -27.94 -23.31 -2.75
N SER A 103 -28.02 -22.22 -2.00
CA SER A 103 -28.39 -22.22 -0.58
C SER A 103 -29.67 -23.04 -0.32
N GLN A 104 -29.81 -23.53 0.90
CA GLN A 104 -30.93 -24.38 1.29
C GLN A 104 -32.30 -23.70 1.08
N ASP A 105 -32.37 -22.38 1.23
CA ASP A 105 -33.59 -21.60 1.00
C ASP A 105 -33.77 -21.14 -0.45
N GLY A 106 -32.80 -21.44 -1.33
CA GLY A 106 -32.83 -21.16 -2.76
C GLY A 106 -32.59 -19.71 -3.14
N LYS A 107 -32.29 -18.80 -2.20
CA LYS A 107 -32.17 -17.37 -2.51
C LYS A 107 -30.77 -16.94 -2.94
N HIS A 108 -29.76 -17.66 -2.45
CA HIS A 108 -28.35 -17.33 -2.66
C HIS A 108 -27.61 -18.52 -3.28
N TRP A 109 -26.47 -18.23 -3.87
CA TRP A 109 -25.44 -19.20 -4.23
C TRP A 109 -24.36 -19.22 -3.17
N GLU A 110 -23.89 -20.40 -2.83
CA GLU A 110 -22.96 -20.64 -1.75
C GLU A 110 -21.71 -21.34 -2.27
N VAL A 111 -20.55 -20.91 -1.76
CA VAL A 111 -19.26 -21.55 -1.98
C VAL A 111 -18.73 -22.05 -0.65
N VAL A 112 -18.49 -23.35 -0.55
CA VAL A 112 -17.95 -23.99 0.65
C VAL A 112 -16.43 -24.00 0.56
N THR A 113 -15.74 -23.30 1.48
CA THR A 113 -14.26 -23.24 1.48
C THR A 113 -13.62 -24.09 2.57
N GLU A 114 -14.40 -24.62 3.50
CA GLU A 114 -13.90 -25.46 4.58
C GLU A 114 -14.87 -26.62 4.84
N TYR A 115 -14.34 -27.75 5.28
CA TYR A 115 -15.12 -28.91 5.65
C TYR A 115 -14.71 -29.40 7.03
N CYS A 116 -15.69 -29.83 7.81
CA CYS A 116 -15.46 -30.40 9.12
C CYS A 116 -14.58 -31.66 9.01
N CYS A 117 -13.47 -31.70 9.75
CA CYS A 117 -12.52 -32.81 9.69
C CYS A 117 -13.07 -34.15 10.25
N LEU A 118 -14.16 -34.10 11.02
CA LEU A 118 -14.79 -35.27 11.62
C LEU A 118 -15.99 -35.78 10.80
N GLY A 119 -16.87 -34.88 10.39
CA GLY A 119 -18.15 -35.22 9.76
C GLY A 119 -18.32 -34.77 8.31
N GLY A 120 -17.34 -34.07 7.73
CA GLY A 120 -17.43 -33.54 6.37
C GLY A 120 -18.48 -32.43 6.19
N CYS A 121 -19.07 -31.90 7.27
CA CYS A 121 -20.04 -30.81 7.20
C CYS A 121 -19.44 -29.57 6.54
N ASP A 122 -20.25 -28.89 5.74
CA ASP A 122 -19.89 -27.63 5.12
C ASP A 122 -19.58 -26.57 6.19
N MET A 123 -18.45 -25.89 6.02
CA MET A 123 -17.98 -24.79 6.85
C MET A 123 -17.36 -23.69 5.96
N GLY A 124 -17.12 -22.51 6.52
CA GLY A 124 -16.55 -21.40 5.74
C GLY A 124 -17.37 -21.08 4.49
N ILE A 125 -18.68 -20.88 4.67
CA ILE A 125 -19.62 -20.68 3.57
C ILE A 125 -19.63 -19.20 3.16
N TYR A 126 -19.41 -18.94 1.88
CA TYR A 126 -19.53 -17.61 1.28
C TYR A 126 -20.78 -17.55 0.40
N SER A 127 -21.65 -16.57 0.63
CA SER A 127 -22.92 -16.42 -0.09
C SER A 127 -22.86 -15.28 -1.12
N PHE A 128 -23.49 -15.51 -2.28
CA PHE A 128 -23.54 -14.61 -3.42
C PHE A 128 -24.95 -14.58 -4.01
N ASP A 129 -25.36 -13.46 -4.60
CA ASP A 129 -26.68 -13.35 -5.22
C ASP A 129 -26.77 -14.10 -6.55
N ARG A 130 -25.66 -14.19 -7.28
CA ARG A 130 -25.60 -14.80 -8.61
C ARG A 130 -24.61 -15.95 -8.63
N GLU A 131 -24.97 -16.99 -9.39
CA GLU A 131 -24.10 -18.15 -9.63
C GLU A 131 -22.74 -17.74 -10.17
N ARG A 132 -22.73 -16.81 -11.14
CA ARG A 132 -21.49 -16.33 -11.77
C ARG A 132 -20.52 -15.75 -10.75
N ASP A 133 -21.01 -15.03 -9.75
CA ASP A 133 -20.15 -14.39 -8.74
C ASP A 133 -19.54 -15.44 -7.81
N ALA A 134 -20.34 -16.44 -7.41
CA ALA A 134 -19.87 -17.60 -6.65
C ALA A 134 -18.80 -18.40 -7.43
N LEU A 135 -19.06 -18.69 -8.71
CA LEU A 135 -18.14 -19.40 -9.58
C LEU A 135 -16.83 -18.63 -9.80
N LEU A 136 -16.89 -17.31 -10.00
CA LEU A 136 -15.70 -16.47 -10.14
C LEU A 136 -14.88 -16.44 -8.85
N PHE A 137 -15.53 -16.36 -7.69
CA PHE A 137 -14.86 -16.43 -6.40
C PHE A 137 -14.14 -17.77 -6.22
N ALA A 138 -14.82 -18.89 -6.44
CA ALA A 138 -14.23 -20.23 -6.38
C ALA A 138 -13.07 -20.42 -7.37
N ALA A 139 -13.21 -19.89 -8.59
CA ALA A 139 -12.18 -19.97 -9.61
C ALA A 139 -10.95 -19.13 -9.23
N LEU A 140 -11.16 -17.96 -8.62
CA LEU A 140 -10.09 -17.11 -8.11
C LEU A 140 -9.30 -17.81 -7.00
N LEU A 141 -10.00 -18.42 -6.03
CA LEU A 141 -9.36 -19.19 -4.97
C LEU A 141 -8.51 -20.34 -5.54
N SER A 142 -9.08 -21.06 -6.52
CA SER A 142 -8.38 -22.16 -7.20
C SER A 142 -7.13 -21.67 -7.95
N ALA A 143 -7.23 -20.55 -8.67
CA ALA A 143 -6.12 -19.97 -9.43
C ALA A 143 -5.00 -19.44 -8.51
N LEU A 144 -5.35 -18.96 -7.32
CA LEU A 144 -4.39 -18.57 -6.27
C LEU A 144 -3.77 -19.78 -5.54
N GLY A 145 -4.17 -21.01 -5.89
CA GLY A 145 -3.65 -22.24 -5.30
C GLY A 145 -4.28 -22.61 -3.96
N HIS A 146 -5.34 -21.92 -3.55
CA HIS A 146 -6.10 -22.31 -2.36
C HIS A 146 -6.94 -23.55 -2.66
N LYS A 147 -7.09 -24.41 -1.66
CA LYS A 147 -7.97 -25.58 -1.68
C LYS A 147 -8.88 -25.57 -0.45
N PRO A 148 -10.05 -26.22 -0.51
CA PRO A 148 -10.90 -26.33 0.67
C PRO A 148 -10.17 -26.98 1.85
N SER A 149 -10.24 -26.35 3.03
CA SER A 149 -9.53 -26.84 4.22
C SER A 149 -10.34 -27.89 4.97
N HIS A 150 -9.65 -28.83 5.63
CA HIS A 150 -10.29 -29.94 6.37
C HIS A 150 -9.68 -30.11 7.76
N ASN A 151 -9.26 -29.00 8.39
CA ASN A 151 -8.41 -29.05 9.58
C ASN A 151 -9.16 -28.78 10.90
N THR A 152 -10.43 -28.37 10.82
CA THR A 152 -11.22 -27.95 11.98
C THR A 152 -12.47 -28.82 12.09
N ALA A 153 -12.85 -29.18 13.30
CA ALA A 153 -14.12 -29.85 13.56
C ALA A 153 -15.20 -28.82 13.90
N CYS A 154 -16.41 -28.99 13.35
CA CYS A 154 -17.55 -28.19 13.80
C CYS A 154 -17.95 -28.60 15.22
N SER A 155 -18.62 -27.68 15.93
CA SER A 155 -19.01 -27.88 17.33
C SER A 155 -19.91 -29.10 17.55
N ALA A 156 -20.81 -29.37 16.60
CA ALA A 156 -21.71 -30.52 16.66
C ALA A 156 -20.94 -31.85 16.57
N CYS A 157 -20.15 -32.04 15.50
CA CYS A 157 -19.36 -33.28 15.33
C CYS A 157 -18.34 -33.45 16.45
N TYR A 158 -17.72 -32.37 16.93
CA TYR A 158 -16.79 -32.45 18.05
C TYR A 158 -17.49 -32.86 19.35
N ALA A 159 -18.71 -32.37 19.59
CA ALA A 159 -19.49 -32.76 20.77
C ALA A 159 -19.89 -34.24 20.74
N GLU A 160 -20.23 -34.79 19.57
CA GLU A 160 -20.50 -36.22 19.38
C GLU A 160 -19.24 -37.06 19.60
N TYR A 161 -18.14 -36.71 18.93
CA TYR A 161 -16.85 -37.38 19.12
C TYR A 161 -16.44 -37.46 20.59
N ARG A 162 -16.66 -36.40 21.37
CA ARG A 162 -16.35 -36.42 22.80
C ARG A 162 -17.24 -37.35 23.62
N LYS A 163 -18.47 -37.64 23.20
CA LYS A 163 -19.36 -38.57 23.91
C LYS A 163 -18.91 -40.02 23.69
N ASP A 164 -18.36 -40.33 22.52
CA ASP A 164 -17.90 -41.68 22.18
C ASP A 164 -16.49 -42.00 22.70
N CYS A 165 -15.74 -40.98 23.15
CA CYS A 165 -14.39 -41.11 23.71
C CYS A 165 -14.35 -41.19 25.25
N VAL A 166 -15.51 -41.26 25.92
CA VAL A 166 -15.65 -41.38 27.39
C VAL A 166 -16.26 -42.72 27.73
#